data_AF-A0A3Q1IQH1-F1
#
_entry.id   AF-A0A3Q1IQH1-F1
#
_cell.length_a   1.000
_cell.length_b   1.000
_cell.length_c   1.000
_cell.angle_alpha   90.00
_cell.angle_beta   90.00
_cell.angle_gamma   90.00
#
_symmetry.space_group_name_H-M   'P 1'
#
loop_
_entity.id
_entity.type
_entity.pdbx_description
1 polymer ?
#
loop_
_entity_poly.entity_id
_entity_poly.type
_entity_poly.pdbx_seq_one_letter_code
_entity_poly.pdbx_strand_id
1 'polypeptide(L)'
;MAAQLVVALLALASLGAASELDCKDLVKPLVLDSHSPIYGKWILHVGSYDNLGLKSDLVSVNSSWVELSASSDSGVITIYWADRLNEKCLQGAANATVSGMTSHTTYNINGHTSYHDGKYYETCDDCLLSEDTTLLPDGKSKGRYLFLFTRTGTLEPSELETFKKQAECLRFLPEFHFVGTDLCPDEREAASPAVENTENN
;
A
#
# COMPACT_ATOMS: atom_id res chain seq x y z
N MET A 1 9.69 11.40 46.74
CA MET A 1 10.15 12.28 45.63
C MET A 1 11.10 11.54 44.70
N ALA A 2 12.39 11.34 45.03
CA ALA A 2 13.36 10.71 44.11
C ALA A 2 13.06 9.22 43.77
N ALA A 3 12.70 8.40 44.75
CA ALA A 3 12.41 6.97 44.50
C ALA A 3 11.17 6.74 43.60
N GLN A 4 10.13 7.57 43.76
CA GLN A 4 8.93 7.51 42.91
C GLN A 4 9.21 7.95 41.47
N LEU A 5 10.09 8.95 41.28
CA LEU A 5 10.57 9.37 39.97
C LEU A 5 11.38 8.25 39.27
N VAL A 6 12.24 7.56 40.00
CA VAL A 6 13.03 6.42 39.46
C VAL A 6 12.12 5.26 39.06
N VAL A 7 11.13 4.90 39.89
CA VAL A 7 10.16 3.84 39.56
C VAL A 7 9.31 4.22 38.34
N ALA A 8 8.85 5.47 38.25
CA ALA A 8 8.10 5.95 37.09
C ALA A 8 8.94 5.91 35.80
N LEU A 9 10.21 6.33 35.86
CA LEU A 9 11.15 6.28 34.73
C LEU A 9 11.42 4.83 34.28
N LEU A 10 11.58 3.90 35.21
CA LEU A 10 11.78 2.47 34.89
C LEU A 10 10.51 1.85 34.27
N ALA A 11 9.32 2.22 34.75
CA ALA A 11 8.05 1.78 34.17
C ALA A 11 7.86 2.31 32.73
N LEU A 12 8.18 3.58 32.49
CA LEU A 12 8.13 4.18 31.15
C LEU A 12 9.16 3.55 30.20
N ALA A 13 10.38 3.30 30.68
CA ALA A 13 11.43 2.67 29.89
C ALA A 13 11.09 1.20 29.54
N SER A 14 10.49 0.46 30.48
CA SER A 14 10.05 -0.92 30.23
C SER A 14 8.87 -1.02 29.27
N LEU A 15 7.89 -0.10 29.35
CA LEU A 15 6.81 -0.01 28.36
C LEU A 15 7.35 0.33 26.96
N GLY A 16 8.30 1.27 26.86
CA GLY A 16 8.94 1.62 25.59
C GLY A 16 9.69 0.45 24.98
N ALA A 17 10.51 -0.25 25.77
CA ALA A 17 11.26 -1.42 25.30
C ALA A 17 10.35 -2.59 24.88
N ALA A 18 9.24 -2.81 25.59
CA ALA A 18 8.25 -3.82 25.19
C ALA A 18 7.56 -3.46 23.86
N SER A 19 7.16 -2.19 23.69
CA SER A 19 6.55 -1.71 22.44
C SER A 19 7.49 -1.81 21.23
N GLU A 20 8.78 -1.58 21.42
CA GLU A 20 9.78 -1.71 20.35
C GLU A 20 9.98 -3.16 19.93
N LEU A 21 9.93 -4.10 20.89
CA LEU A 21 9.98 -5.53 20.62
C LEU A 21 8.74 -5.99 19.82
N ASP A 22 7.55 -5.54 20.23
CA ASP A 22 6.28 -5.85 19.56
C ASP A 22 6.24 -5.27 18.13
N CYS A 23 6.74 -4.05 17.94
CA CYS A 23 6.76 -3.43 16.62
C CYS A 23 7.69 -4.14 15.63
N LYS A 24 8.84 -4.64 16.08
CA LYS A 24 9.78 -5.35 15.20
C LYS A 24 9.13 -6.57 14.54
N ASP A 25 8.31 -7.30 15.29
CA ASP A 25 7.61 -8.47 14.79
C ASP A 25 6.39 -8.08 13.94
N LEU A 26 5.69 -7.00 14.29
CA LEU A 26 4.52 -6.52 13.54
C LEU A 26 4.86 -5.89 12.18
N VAL A 27 6.03 -5.27 12.02
CA VAL A 27 6.43 -4.59 10.77
C VAL A 27 7.55 -5.33 10.04
N LYS A 28 7.42 -6.65 9.96
CA LYS A 28 8.38 -7.49 9.24
C LYS A 28 8.27 -7.26 7.72
N PRO A 29 9.35 -6.80 7.05
CA PRO A 29 9.29 -6.51 5.63
C PRO A 29 9.27 -7.79 4.78
N LEU A 30 8.60 -7.71 3.64
CA LEU A 30 8.57 -8.76 2.62
C LEU A 30 9.77 -8.65 1.68
N VAL A 31 10.23 -9.81 1.20
CA VAL A 31 11.22 -9.89 0.10
C VAL A 31 10.49 -9.80 -1.23
N LEU A 32 11.01 -8.98 -2.13
CA LEU A 32 10.44 -8.70 -3.44
C LEU A 32 11.19 -9.49 -4.52
N ASP A 33 10.72 -10.69 -4.81
CA ASP A 33 11.23 -11.54 -5.88
C ASP A 33 10.08 -12.09 -6.75
N SER A 34 10.37 -12.97 -7.71
CA SER A 34 9.37 -13.55 -8.61
C SER A 34 8.36 -14.48 -7.94
N HIS A 35 8.57 -14.86 -6.67
CA HIS A 35 7.68 -15.69 -5.87
C HIS A 35 7.02 -14.91 -4.71
N SER A 36 7.18 -13.59 -4.69
CA SER A 36 6.65 -12.73 -3.63
C SER A 36 5.12 -12.89 -3.50
N PRO A 37 4.58 -12.94 -2.26
CA PRO A 37 3.14 -13.12 -2.05
C PRO A 37 2.30 -11.91 -2.48
N ILE A 38 2.94 -10.81 -2.87
CA ILE A 38 2.28 -9.57 -3.28
C ILE A 38 1.61 -9.66 -4.66
N TYR A 39 1.89 -10.70 -5.46
CA TYR A 39 1.35 -10.78 -6.81
C TYR A 39 -0.16 -11.06 -6.86
N GLY A 40 -0.76 -10.64 -7.96
CA GLY A 40 -2.19 -10.69 -8.25
C GLY A 40 -2.91 -9.38 -7.95
N LYS A 41 -4.25 -9.45 -8.00
CA LYS A 41 -5.15 -8.31 -7.82
C LYS A 41 -5.48 -8.06 -6.35
N TRP A 42 -5.58 -6.79 -5.99
CA TRP A 42 -5.80 -6.28 -4.64
C TRP A 42 -6.69 -5.04 -4.65
N ILE A 43 -7.65 -4.97 -3.73
CA ILE A 43 -8.63 -3.90 -3.60
C ILE A 43 -8.30 -3.09 -2.36
N LEU A 44 -8.14 -1.77 -2.50
CA LEU A 44 -7.83 -0.89 -1.38
C LEU A 44 -8.99 -0.94 -0.38
N HIS A 45 -8.69 -1.11 0.90
CA HIS A 45 -9.68 -1.09 1.97
C HIS A 45 -9.53 0.15 2.84
N VAL A 46 -8.30 0.44 3.27
CA VAL A 46 -8.00 1.59 4.13
C VAL A 46 -6.62 2.17 3.84
N GLY A 47 -6.51 3.49 3.93
CA GLY A 47 -5.25 4.23 3.84
C GLY A 47 -4.98 5.10 5.06
N SER A 48 -3.71 5.38 5.31
CA SER A 48 -3.20 6.37 6.27
C SER A 48 -2.09 7.22 5.64
N TYR A 49 -1.74 8.33 6.28
CA TYR A 49 -0.69 9.25 5.86
C TYR A 49 0.14 9.72 7.08
N ASP A 50 1.41 10.01 6.87
CA ASP A 50 2.31 10.48 7.93
C ASP A 50 2.39 12.01 8.07
N ASN A 51 1.83 12.72 7.10
CA ASN A 51 1.84 14.18 7.03
C ASN A 51 0.45 14.71 6.64
N LEU A 52 -0.04 15.71 7.37
CA LEU A 52 -1.34 16.36 7.11
C LEU A 52 -1.46 16.95 5.70
N GLY A 53 -0.34 17.34 5.08
CA GLY A 53 -0.32 17.85 3.71
C GLY A 53 -0.69 16.82 2.63
N LEU A 54 -0.75 15.53 2.98
CA LEU A 54 -1.11 14.43 2.09
C LEU A 54 -2.59 14.01 2.21
N LYS A 55 -3.31 14.53 3.21
CA LYS A 55 -4.68 14.13 3.52
C LYS A 55 -5.63 14.33 2.34
N SER A 56 -5.55 15.47 1.65
CA SER A 56 -6.45 15.80 0.55
C SER A 56 -6.34 14.83 -0.61
N ASP A 57 -5.13 14.38 -0.90
CA ASP A 57 -4.85 13.47 -2.01
C ASP A 57 -5.47 12.09 -1.70
N LEU A 58 -5.26 11.57 -0.50
CA LEU A 58 -5.84 10.29 -0.07
C LEU A 58 -7.38 10.32 -0.03
N VAL A 59 -7.96 11.37 0.57
CA VAL A 59 -9.42 11.47 0.75
C VAL A 59 -10.15 11.65 -0.60
N SER A 60 -9.45 12.08 -1.65
CA SER A 60 -10.03 12.18 -3.00
C SER A 60 -10.26 10.83 -3.68
N VAL A 61 -9.70 9.75 -3.14
CA VAL A 61 -9.85 8.38 -3.66
C VAL A 61 -11.14 7.78 -3.10
N ASN A 62 -12.11 7.54 -3.98
CA ASN A 62 -13.38 6.90 -3.63
C ASN A 62 -13.23 5.38 -3.54
N SER A 63 -12.47 4.77 -4.43
CA SER A 63 -12.15 3.34 -4.45
C SER A 63 -10.92 3.10 -5.31
N SER A 64 -10.15 2.04 -5.06
CA SER A 64 -8.96 1.72 -5.84
C SER A 64 -8.71 0.21 -5.88
N TRP A 65 -8.13 -0.27 -6.96
CA TRP A 65 -7.51 -1.58 -7.01
C TRP A 65 -6.20 -1.55 -7.80
N VAL A 66 -5.31 -2.46 -7.44
CA VAL A 66 -4.02 -2.68 -8.12
C VAL A 66 -3.86 -4.14 -8.48
N GLU A 67 -3.11 -4.42 -9.54
CA GLU A 67 -2.64 -5.75 -9.87
C GLU A 67 -1.13 -5.70 -10.05
N LEU A 68 -0.44 -6.58 -9.32
CA LEU A 68 1.00 -6.73 -9.38
C LEU A 68 1.33 -8.04 -10.08
N SER A 69 2.24 -8.01 -11.04
CA SER A 69 2.72 -9.23 -11.73
C SER A 69 4.23 -9.21 -11.92
N ALA A 70 4.85 -10.39 -11.92
CA ALA A 70 6.25 -10.52 -12.26
C ALA A 70 6.49 -10.16 -13.74
N SER A 71 7.57 -9.44 -14.02
CA SER A 71 8.04 -9.18 -15.39
C SER A 71 8.98 -10.29 -15.88
N SER A 72 9.20 -10.37 -17.20
CA SER A 72 10.29 -11.16 -17.78
C SER A 72 11.67 -10.61 -17.40
N ASP A 73 11.75 -9.32 -17.08
CA ASP A 73 12.97 -8.67 -16.64
C ASP A 73 13.17 -8.91 -15.14
N SER A 74 14.28 -9.57 -14.79
CA SER A 74 14.61 -9.88 -13.40
C SER A 74 14.67 -8.61 -12.55
N GLY A 75 13.98 -8.63 -11.39
CA GLY A 75 13.90 -7.49 -10.49
C GLY A 75 12.95 -6.39 -10.94
N VAL A 76 12.04 -6.66 -11.89
CA VAL A 76 11.00 -5.74 -12.32
C VAL A 76 9.61 -6.31 -11.99
N ILE A 77 8.78 -5.49 -11.36
CA ILE A 77 7.36 -5.76 -11.10
C ILE A 77 6.56 -4.89 -12.08
N THR A 78 5.58 -5.50 -12.76
CA THR A 78 4.59 -4.75 -13.53
C THR A 78 3.40 -4.43 -12.63
N ILE A 79 2.96 -3.19 -12.68
CA ILE A 79 1.86 -2.64 -11.88
C ILE A 79 0.79 -2.19 -12.85
N TYR A 80 -0.42 -2.68 -12.67
CA TYR A 80 -1.62 -2.06 -13.22
C TYR A 80 -2.46 -1.51 -12.08
N TRP A 81 -3.02 -0.32 -12.24
CA TRP A 81 -3.79 0.34 -11.20
C TRP A 81 -5.03 0.99 -11.81
N ALA A 82 -6.10 1.04 -11.01
CA ALA A 82 -7.32 1.75 -11.35
C ALA A 82 -7.92 2.41 -10.11
N ASP A 83 -7.98 3.73 -10.15
CA ASP A 83 -8.47 4.59 -9.10
C ASP A 83 -9.75 5.30 -9.55
N ARG A 84 -10.75 5.25 -8.69
CA ARG A 84 -11.91 6.12 -8.80
C ARG A 84 -11.66 7.38 -7.99
N LEU A 85 -11.48 8.50 -8.67
CA LEU A 85 -11.41 9.83 -8.06
C LEU A 85 -12.75 10.53 -8.26
N ASN A 86 -13.53 10.68 -7.19
CA ASN A 86 -14.93 11.12 -7.28
C ASN A 86 -15.72 10.23 -8.26
N GLU A 87 -16.27 10.80 -9.34
CA GLU A 87 -17.05 10.07 -10.35
C GLU A 87 -16.22 9.57 -11.54
N LYS A 88 -14.90 9.80 -11.55
CA LYS A 88 -14.04 9.50 -12.69
C LYS A 88 -13.07 8.37 -12.39
N CYS A 89 -12.98 7.42 -13.31
CA CYS A 89 -11.92 6.41 -13.32
C CYS A 89 -10.64 6.95 -13.97
N LEU A 90 -9.53 6.75 -13.29
CA LEU A 90 -8.18 6.90 -13.80
C LEU A 90 -7.46 5.56 -13.66
N GLN A 91 -6.69 5.19 -14.66
CA GLN A 91 -6.04 3.90 -14.67
C GLN A 91 -4.84 3.91 -15.60
N GLY A 92 -3.93 2.98 -15.38
CA GLY A 92 -2.72 2.89 -16.15
C GLY A 92 -1.82 1.74 -15.72
N ALA A 93 -0.67 1.69 -16.37
CA ALA A 93 0.38 0.74 -16.07
C ALA A 93 1.67 1.46 -15.71
N ALA A 94 2.46 0.86 -14.83
CA ALA A 94 3.81 1.28 -14.51
C ALA A 94 4.69 0.05 -14.28
N ASN A 95 6.00 0.27 -14.32
CA ASN A 95 6.97 -0.73 -13.90
C ASN A 95 7.69 -0.23 -12.64
N ALA A 96 7.88 -1.15 -11.71
CA ALA A 96 8.65 -0.98 -10.50
C ALA A 96 9.97 -1.74 -10.62
N THR A 97 11.10 -1.08 -10.42
CA THR A 97 12.39 -1.77 -10.28
C THR A 97 12.65 -2.08 -8.80
N VAL A 98 13.20 -3.24 -8.50
CA VAL A 98 13.43 -3.69 -7.12
C VAL A 98 14.90 -3.53 -6.75
N SER A 99 15.14 -2.90 -5.60
CA SER A 99 16.45 -2.82 -4.95
C SER A 99 16.31 -3.26 -3.49
N GLY A 100 16.72 -4.50 -3.21
CA GLY A 100 16.54 -5.12 -1.90
C GLY A 100 15.06 -5.33 -1.58
N MET A 101 14.55 -4.60 -0.59
CA MET A 101 13.14 -4.66 -0.17
C MET A 101 12.32 -3.45 -0.66
N THR A 102 12.92 -2.58 -1.46
CA THR A 102 12.29 -1.36 -1.95
C THR A 102 11.97 -1.51 -3.43
N SER A 103 10.75 -1.18 -3.82
CA SER A 103 10.36 -1.01 -5.22
C SER A 103 10.40 0.46 -5.60
N HIS A 104 11.03 0.81 -6.71
CA HIS A 104 11.12 2.17 -7.24
C HIS A 104 10.22 2.30 -8.45
N THR A 105 9.23 3.19 -8.38
CA THR A 105 8.22 3.38 -9.43
C THR A 105 8.17 4.84 -9.86
N THR A 106 7.98 5.05 -11.16
CA THR A 106 7.63 6.36 -11.71
C THR A 106 6.26 6.28 -12.34
N TYR A 107 5.31 7.09 -11.87
CA TYR A 107 4.01 7.22 -12.50
C TYR A 107 3.98 8.45 -13.39
N ASN A 108 3.34 8.30 -14.56
CA ASN A 108 3.08 9.40 -15.49
C ASN A 108 1.57 9.46 -15.75
N ILE A 109 0.88 10.34 -15.03
CA ILE A 109 -0.58 10.43 -15.03
C ILE A 109 -0.98 11.80 -15.56
N ASN A 110 -1.72 11.84 -16.68
CA ASN A 110 -2.17 13.09 -17.31
C ASN A 110 -1.06 14.15 -17.51
N GLY A 111 0.17 13.71 -17.85
CA GLY A 111 1.32 14.59 -18.03
C GLY A 111 2.03 15.03 -16.76
N HIS A 112 1.61 14.55 -15.58
CA HIS A 112 2.31 14.73 -14.32
C HIS A 112 3.15 13.50 -13.98
N THR A 113 4.41 13.75 -13.64
CA THR A 113 5.36 12.71 -13.20
C THR A 113 5.47 12.72 -11.68
N SER A 114 5.37 11.55 -11.06
CA SER A 114 5.64 11.35 -9.64
C SER A 114 6.56 10.15 -9.42
N TYR A 115 7.38 10.23 -8.37
CA TYR A 115 8.40 9.24 -8.04
C TYR A 115 8.09 8.61 -6.69
N HIS A 116 8.20 7.28 -6.61
CA HIS A 116 7.67 6.52 -5.49
C HIS A 116 8.62 5.40 -5.08
N ASP A 117 8.86 5.30 -3.77
CA ASP A 117 9.53 4.18 -3.15
C ASP A 117 8.51 3.37 -2.34
N GLY A 118 8.24 2.15 -2.79
CA GLY A 118 7.31 1.21 -2.18
C GLY A 118 8.02 0.21 -1.27
N LYS A 119 7.42 -0.11 -0.13
CA LYS A 119 7.79 -1.22 0.77
C LYS A 119 6.55 -2.03 1.12
N TYR A 120 6.76 -3.30 1.42
CA TYR A 120 5.68 -4.23 1.74
C TYR A 120 6.01 -5.00 3.01
N TYR A 121 4.97 -5.34 3.77
CA TYR A 121 5.11 -5.94 5.10
C TYR A 121 4.21 -7.17 5.24
N GLU A 122 4.65 -8.13 6.04
CA GLU A 122 3.80 -9.25 6.47
C GLU A 122 2.58 -8.72 7.24
N THR A 123 1.40 -9.29 6.98
CA THR A 123 0.14 -8.89 7.62
C THR A 123 -0.84 -10.07 7.61
N CYS A 124 -2.11 -9.90 7.23
CA CYS A 124 -3.05 -11.01 7.00
C CYS A 124 -2.80 -11.76 5.68
N ASP A 125 -3.22 -13.02 5.58
CA ASP A 125 -2.97 -13.89 4.41
C ASP A 125 -3.62 -13.37 3.11
N ASP A 126 -4.82 -12.78 3.22
CA ASP A 126 -5.56 -12.18 2.11
C ASP A 126 -5.46 -10.65 2.08
N CYS A 127 -4.35 -10.12 2.61
CA CYS A 127 -4.04 -8.70 2.66
C CYS A 127 -2.72 -8.37 1.96
N LEU A 128 -2.63 -7.13 1.46
CA LEU A 128 -1.37 -6.52 1.02
C LEU A 128 -1.19 -5.21 1.79
N LEU A 129 -0.20 -5.17 2.68
CA LEU A 129 0.21 -3.94 3.35
C LEU A 129 1.36 -3.30 2.58
N SER A 130 1.13 -2.08 2.07
CA SER A 130 2.08 -1.32 1.26
C SER A 130 2.31 0.06 1.87
N GLU A 131 3.58 0.40 2.11
CA GLU A 131 4.02 1.76 2.38
C GLU A 131 4.51 2.39 1.08
N ASP A 132 3.94 3.53 0.72
CA ASP A 132 4.32 4.31 -0.47
C ASP A 132 4.95 5.63 -0.03
N THR A 133 6.22 5.84 -0.34
CA THR A 133 6.91 7.11 -0.11
C THR A 133 6.91 7.92 -1.39
N THR A 134 6.17 9.03 -1.41
CA THR A 134 6.24 9.98 -2.52
C THR A 134 7.51 10.83 -2.42
N LEU A 135 8.28 10.89 -3.50
CA LEU A 135 9.53 11.65 -3.58
C LEU A 135 9.36 12.94 -4.37
N LEU A 136 10.06 13.98 -3.93
CA LEU A 136 10.29 15.21 -4.70
C LEU A 136 11.35 14.96 -5.79
N PRO A 137 11.46 15.84 -6.81
CA PRO A 137 12.46 15.70 -7.86
C PRO A 137 13.92 15.69 -7.37
N ASP A 138 14.17 16.23 -6.17
CA ASP A 138 15.49 16.19 -5.51
C ASP A 138 15.73 14.90 -4.70
N GLY A 139 14.81 13.94 -4.76
CA GLY A 139 14.89 12.64 -4.08
C GLY A 139 14.47 12.67 -2.61
N LYS A 140 14.09 13.84 -2.05
CA LYS A 140 13.60 13.90 -0.67
C LYS A 140 12.17 13.40 -0.57
N SER A 141 11.83 12.79 0.56
CA SER A 141 10.44 12.41 0.86
C SER A 141 9.55 13.64 0.98
N LYS A 142 8.45 13.65 0.22
CA LYS A 142 7.31 14.57 0.39
C LYS A 142 6.43 14.12 1.57
N GLY A 143 6.45 12.82 1.86
CA GLY A 143 5.70 12.13 2.90
C GLY A 143 5.33 10.72 2.43
N ARG A 144 4.58 10.01 3.26
CA ARG A 144 4.27 8.60 3.05
C ARG A 144 2.79 8.32 3.20
N TYR A 145 2.33 7.33 2.45
CA TYR A 145 1.07 6.66 2.63
C TYR A 145 1.29 5.23 3.12
N LEU A 146 0.33 4.73 3.90
CA LEU A 146 0.24 3.32 4.24
C LEU A 146 -1.12 2.83 3.76
N PHE A 147 -1.10 1.81 2.93
CA PHE A 147 -2.29 1.25 2.30
C PHE A 147 -2.44 -0.21 2.70
N LEU A 148 -3.64 -0.57 3.14
CA LEU A 148 -4.05 -1.96 3.29
C LEU A 148 -5.03 -2.30 2.17
N PHE A 149 -4.59 -3.20 1.31
CA PHE A 149 -5.44 -3.81 0.31
C PHE A 149 -5.85 -5.21 0.74
N THR A 150 -6.94 -5.71 0.17
CA THR A 150 -7.52 -7.03 0.43
C THR A 150 -7.83 -7.73 -0.88
N ARG A 151 -7.97 -9.05 -0.88
CA ARG A 151 -8.35 -9.79 -2.10
C ARG A 151 -9.77 -9.47 -2.58
N THR A 152 -10.70 -9.24 -1.65
CA THR A 152 -12.15 -9.20 -1.91
C THR A 152 -12.80 -7.84 -1.61
N GLY A 153 -12.05 -6.90 -1.03
CA GLY A 153 -12.59 -5.63 -0.50
C GLY A 153 -13.10 -5.72 0.95
N THR A 154 -13.12 -6.92 1.54
CA THR A 154 -13.57 -7.16 2.92
C THR A 154 -12.38 -7.40 3.84
N LEU A 155 -12.53 -7.03 5.12
CA LEU A 155 -11.47 -7.17 6.13
C LEU A 155 -12.10 -7.53 7.47
N GLU A 156 -11.52 -8.51 8.19
CA GLU A 156 -11.99 -8.86 9.51
C GLU A 156 -11.60 -7.79 10.55
N PRO A 157 -12.43 -7.56 11.58
CA PRO A 157 -12.12 -6.54 12.60
C PRO A 157 -10.76 -6.73 13.27
N SER A 158 -10.32 -7.98 13.51
CA SER A 158 -9.01 -8.27 14.09
C SER A 158 -7.85 -7.91 13.15
N GLU A 159 -8.03 -8.05 11.84
CA GLU A 159 -7.02 -7.70 10.84
C GLU A 159 -6.89 -6.18 10.74
N LEU A 160 -8.01 -5.46 10.84
CA LEU A 160 -8.00 -4.00 10.95
C LEU A 160 -7.24 -3.51 12.18
N GLU A 161 -7.41 -4.16 13.33
CA GLU A 161 -6.65 -3.81 14.54
C GLU A 161 -5.15 -4.09 14.38
N THR A 162 -4.78 -5.17 13.67
CA THR A 162 -3.38 -5.41 13.28
C THR A 162 -2.83 -4.28 12.43
N PHE A 163 -3.57 -3.84 11.39
CA PHE A 163 -3.16 -2.71 10.56
C PHE A 163 -2.96 -1.42 11.36
N LYS A 164 -3.86 -1.10 12.30
CA LYS A 164 -3.72 0.10 13.15
C LYS A 164 -2.44 0.07 13.97
N LYS A 165 -2.09 -1.09 14.56
CA LYS A 165 -0.84 -1.26 15.29
C LYS A 165 0.38 -1.15 14.37
N GLN A 166 0.31 -1.73 13.17
CA GLN A 166 1.37 -1.59 12.16
C GLN A 166 1.57 -0.12 11.77
N ALA A 167 0.49 0.64 11.55
CA ALA A 167 0.53 2.07 11.27
C ALA A 167 1.18 2.87 12.41
N GLU A 168 0.84 2.56 13.67
CA GLU A 168 1.45 3.16 14.85
C GLU A 168 2.96 2.87 14.92
N CYS A 169 3.37 1.61 14.74
CA CYS A 169 4.77 1.20 14.70
C CYS A 169 5.56 1.93 13.60
N LEU A 170 4.94 2.16 12.45
CA LEU A 170 5.52 2.90 11.32
C LEU A 170 5.39 4.43 11.44
N ARG A 171 4.81 4.92 12.54
CA ARG A 171 4.62 6.34 12.90
C ARG A 171 3.73 7.11 11.92
N PHE A 172 2.67 6.47 11.45
CA PHE A 172 1.61 7.14 10.71
C PHE A 172 0.65 7.88 11.66
N LEU A 173 -0.12 8.82 11.13
CA LEU A 173 -1.14 9.52 11.91
C LEU A 173 -2.31 8.58 12.22
N PRO A 174 -3.02 8.76 13.36
CA PRO A 174 -4.11 7.88 13.77
C PRO A 174 -5.40 8.06 12.94
N GLU A 175 -5.36 8.89 11.91
CA GLU A 175 -6.45 9.15 10.99
C GLU A 175 -6.39 8.15 9.84
N PHE A 176 -7.53 7.54 9.54
CA PHE A 176 -7.67 6.52 8.50
C PHE A 176 -8.76 6.92 7.51
N HIS A 177 -8.50 6.70 6.23
CA HIS A 177 -9.46 6.87 5.15
C HIS A 177 -9.89 5.50 4.63
N PHE A 178 -11.17 5.17 4.82
CA PHE A 178 -11.77 3.94 4.28
C PHE A 178 -12.38 4.24 2.93
N VAL A 179 -12.09 3.40 1.94
CA VAL A 179 -12.60 3.56 0.58
C VAL A 179 -13.82 2.68 0.35
N GLY A 180 -14.59 3.02 -0.69
CA GLY A 180 -15.75 2.28 -1.14
C GLY A 180 -15.41 1.09 -2.03
N THR A 181 -16.45 0.33 -2.39
CA THR A 181 -16.36 -0.92 -3.17
C THR A 181 -16.82 -0.77 -4.63
N ASP A 182 -17.23 0.42 -5.05
CA ASP A 182 -17.60 0.71 -6.44
C ASP A 182 -16.35 0.87 -7.32
N LEU A 183 -15.74 -0.26 -7.66
CA LEU A 183 -14.47 -0.29 -8.39
C LEU A 183 -14.59 0.17 -9.84
N CYS A 184 -13.52 0.76 -10.36
CA CYS A 184 -13.38 1.00 -11.79
C CYS A 184 -13.27 -0.32 -12.57
N PRO A 185 -13.88 -0.42 -13.77
CA PRO A 185 -13.71 -1.58 -14.64
C PRO A 185 -12.26 -1.71 -15.11
N ASP A 186 -11.87 -2.89 -15.58
CA ASP A 186 -10.55 -3.11 -16.19
C ASP A 186 -10.61 -2.83 -17.69
N GLU A 187 -10.00 -1.73 -18.16
CA GLU A 187 -10.02 -1.43 -19.60
C GLU A 187 -9.19 -2.43 -20.43
N ARG A 188 -8.29 -3.21 -19.83
CA ARG A 188 -7.56 -4.26 -20.57
C ARG A 188 -8.50 -5.38 -21.03
N GLU A 189 -9.54 -5.67 -20.26
CA GLU A 189 -10.55 -6.67 -20.62
C GLU A 189 -11.47 -6.13 -21.72
N ALA A 190 -11.86 -4.86 -21.65
CA ALA A 190 -12.69 -4.21 -22.67
C ALA A 190 -12.00 -4.08 -24.04
N ALA A 191 -10.65 -4.04 -24.06
CA ALA A 191 -9.85 -3.95 -25.28
C ALA A 191 -9.60 -5.32 -25.97
N SER A 192 -9.96 -6.44 -25.34
CA SER A 192 -9.79 -7.77 -25.94
C SER A 192 -10.95 -8.09 -26.89
N PRO A 193 -10.72 -8.30 -28.20
CA PRO A 193 -11.80 -8.67 -29.11
C PRO A 193 -12.35 -10.05 -28.70
N ALA A 194 -13.66 -10.12 -28.47
CA ALA A 194 -14.36 -11.37 -28.29
C ALA A 194 -14.03 -12.29 -29.49
N VAL A 195 -13.30 -13.38 -29.24
CA VAL A 195 -13.12 -14.44 -30.22
C VAL A 195 -14.46 -15.17 -30.33
N GLU A 196 -15.33 -14.65 -31.19
CA GLU A 196 -16.55 -15.31 -31.61
C GLU A 196 -16.16 -16.49 -32.49
N ASN A 197 -16.01 -17.67 -31.87
CA ASN A 197 -15.91 -18.94 -32.57
C ASN A 197 -17.23 -19.20 -33.29
N THR A 198 -17.36 -18.70 -34.51
CA THR A 198 -18.41 -19.15 -35.44
C THR A 198 -17.88 -20.40 -36.13
N GLU A 199 -18.10 -21.55 -35.51
CA GLU A 199 -18.14 -22.82 -36.23
C GLU A 199 -19.34 -22.77 -37.17
N ASN A 200 -19.11 -22.66 -38.48
CA ASN A 200 -20.11 -22.99 -39.48
C ASN A 200 -19.70 -24.28 -40.18
N ASN A 201 -20.60 -25.25 -40.02
CA ASN A 201 -20.75 -26.52 -40.72
C ASN A 201 -20.95 -26.34 -42.22
#